data_AF-A0A0D2T2H1-F1
#
_entry.id   AF-A0A0D2T2H1-F1
#
_cell.length_a   1.000
_cell.length_b   1.000
_cell.length_c   1.000
_cell.angle_alpha   90.00
_cell.angle_beta   90.00
_cell.angle_gamma   90.00
#
_symmetry.space_group_name_H-M   'P 1'
#
loop_
_entity.id
_entity.type
_entity.pdbx_description
1 polymer ?
#
loop_
_entity_poly.entity_id
_entity_poly.type
_entity_poly.pdbx_seq_one_letter_code
_entity_poly.pdbx_strand_id
1 'polypeptide(L)'
;MEILDLSYNYLNDSILLSLSELSSLRCLDLSFNRFERSSHPRGFQWLSRLTKLESLNSRGNSLKNSIFLHMRNLSSLKTLSLSGNQLGGKLLHIQDCSLDIQSSGDVNLTSRTETEPPKSRAKSLT
;
A
#
# COMPACT_ATOMS: atom_id res chain seq x y z
N MET A 1 6.37 -5.09 -18.73
CA MET A 1 7.23 -4.20 -17.92
C MET A 1 7.00 -4.57 -16.46
N GLU A 2 8.03 -5.00 -15.74
CA GLU A 2 7.91 -5.42 -14.33
C GLU A 2 8.29 -4.32 -13.34
N ILE A 3 9.10 -3.37 -13.77
CA ILE A 3 9.61 -2.27 -12.94
C ILE A 3 9.30 -0.97 -13.67
N LEU A 4 8.71 -0.02 -12.97
CA LEU A 4 8.42 1.31 -13.48
C LEU A 4 8.87 2.36 -12.46
N ASP A 5 9.77 3.22 -12.90
CA ASP A 5 10.25 4.36 -12.13
C ASP A 5 9.67 5.64 -12.72
N LEU A 6 8.89 6.36 -11.89
CA LEU A 6 8.32 7.66 -12.18
C LEU A 6 8.72 8.69 -11.10
N SER A 7 9.81 8.40 -10.38
CA SER A 7 10.28 9.26 -9.30
C SER A 7 10.72 10.64 -9.79
N TYR A 8 10.74 11.63 -8.89
CA TYR A 8 11.19 13.00 -9.16
C TYR A 8 10.44 13.70 -10.32
N ASN A 9 9.12 13.63 -10.29
CA ASN A 9 8.26 14.29 -11.27
C ASN A 9 7.22 15.19 -10.57
N TYR A 10 6.30 15.75 -11.35
CA TYR A 10 5.17 16.55 -10.84
C TYR A 10 3.83 15.80 -10.95
N LEU A 11 3.86 14.47 -10.88
CA LEU A 11 2.68 13.62 -11.02
C LEU A 11 1.76 13.72 -9.80
N ASN A 12 0.48 13.43 -10.01
CA ASN A 12 -0.56 13.43 -8.98
C ASN A 12 -1.52 12.24 -9.19
N ASP A 13 -2.59 12.16 -8.38
CA ASP A 13 -3.46 10.98 -8.33
C ASP A 13 -4.17 10.66 -9.66
N SER A 14 -4.23 11.61 -10.61
CA SER A 14 -4.84 11.40 -11.93
C SER A 14 -4.20 10.28 -12.74
N ILE A 15 -2.92 9.96 -12.51
CA ILE A 15 -2.23 8.91 -13.27
C ILE A 15 -2.53 7.50 -12.76
N LEU A 16 -3.06 7.36 -11.54
CA LEU A 16 -3.19 6.08 -10.86
C LEU A 16 -4.12 5.12 -11.60
N LEU A 17 -5.13 5.65 -12.30
CA LEU A 17 -6.00 4.86 -13.16
C LEU A 17 -5.21 4.24 -14.32
N SER A 18 -4.42 5.04 -15.05
CA SER A 18 -3.60 4.55 -16.16
C SER A 18 -2.55 3.54 -15.68
N LEU A 19 -1.94 3.77 -14.52
CA LEU A 19 -0.99 2.82 -13.93
C LEU A 19 -1.67 1.50 -13.57
N SER A 20 -2.94 1.52 -13.15
CA SER A 20 -3.67 0.30 -12.76
C SER A 20 -3.90 -0.70 -13.90
N GLU A 21 -3.71 -0.29 -15.15
CA GLU A 21 -3.79 -1.17 -16.33
C GLU A 21 -2.51 -2.00 -16.53
N LEU A 22 -1.41 -1.66 -15.85
CA LEU A 22 -0.13 -2.34 -15.96
C LEU A 22 -0.08 -3.60 -15.08
N SER A 23 -0.96 -4.57 -15.34
CA SER A 23 -1.17 -5.77 -14.50
C SER A 23 0.07 -6.64 -14.22
N SER A 24 1.14 -6.49 -15.01
CA SER A 24 2.41 -7.22 -14.85
C SER A 24 3.43 -6.51 -13.95
N LEU A 25 3.10 -5.34 -13.42
CA LEU A 25 4.01 -4.51 -12.65
C LEU A 25 4.27 -5.12 -11.26
N ARG A 26 5.55 -5.19 -10.89
CA ARG A 26 6.05 -5.75 -9.62
C ARG A 26 6.69 -4.68 -8.75
N CYS A 27 7.36 -3.70 -9.35
CA CYS A 27 7.97 -2.58 -8.63
C CYS A 27 7.50 -1.26 -9.23
N LEU A 28 6.97 -0.38 -8.38
CA LEU A 28 6.53 0.96 -8.75
C LEU A 28 7.22 2.00 -7.87
N ASP A 29 7.96 2.93 -8.48
CA ASP A 29 8.50 4.10 -7.80
C ASP A 29 7.73 5.37 -8.20
N LEU A 30 7.03 5.96 -7.22
CA LEU A 30 6.31 7.23 -7.29
C LEU A 30 6.93 8.29 -6.37
N SER A 31 8.15 8.06 -5.88
CA SER A 31 8.76 8.94 -4.89
C SER A 31 9.01 10.35 -5.44
N PHE A 32 9.00 11.34 -4.55
CA PHE A 32 9.23 12.75 -4.88
C PHE A 32 8.31 13.26 -5.99
N ASN A 33 7.00 13.07 -5.82
CA ASN A 33 5.94 13.58 -6.68
C ASN A 33 4.96 14.46 -5.88
N ARG A 34 3.75 14.70 -6.40
CA ARG A 34 2.70 15.52 -5.78
C ARG A 34 1.44 14.72 -5.45
N PHE A 35 1.59 13.44 -5.08
CA PHE A 35 0.46 12.59 -4.70
C PHE A 35 -0.24 13.09 -3.41
N GLU A 36 -1.58 12.93 -3.38
CA GLU A 36 -2.53 13.43 -2.36
C GLU A 36 -2.80 14.95 -2.34
N ARG A 37 -2.30 15.69 -3.34
CA ARG A 37 -2.74 17.08 -3.59
C ARG A 37 -4.05 17.17 -4.39
N SER A 38 -4.48 16.10 -5.05
CA SER A 38 -5.70 16.09 -5.87
C SER A 38 -6.88 15.47 -5.14
N SER A 39 -8.08 15.99 -5.37
CA SER A 39 -9.34 15.49 -4.82
C SER A 39 -9.86 14.24 -5.55
N HIS A 40 -8.97 13.43 -6.14
CA HIS A 40 -9.41 12.33 -6.99
C HIS A 40 -10.08 11.24 -6.14
N PRO A 41 -11.36 10.90 -6.38
CA PRO A 41 -12.21 10.23 -5.39
C PRO A 41 -11.76 8.80 -5.04
N ARG A 42 -10.97 8.17 -5.91
CA ARG A 42 -10.45 6.81 -5.71
C ARG A 42 -8.97 6.76 -5.33
N GLY A 43 -8.19 7.82 -5.57
CA GLY A 43 -6.77 7.89 -5.20
C GLY A 43 -5.98 6.58 -5.43
N PHE A 44 -5.29 6.11 -4.39
CA PHE A 44 -4.48 4.89 -4.41
C PHE A 44 -5.28 3.59 -4.45
N GLN A 45 -6.61 3.63 -4.34
CA GLN A 45 -7.46 2.43 -4.48
C GLN A 45 -7.27 1.76 -5.85
N TRP A 46 -6.96 2.54 -6.90
CA TRP A 46 -6.72 2.01 -8.24
C TRP A 46 -5.60 0.97 -8.30
N LEU A 47 -4.58 1.12 -7.44
CA LEU A 47 -3.44 0.20 -7.42
C LEU A 47 -3.83 -1.21 -6.97
N SER A 48 -5.02 -1.41 -6.37
CA SER A 48 -5.55 -2.75 -6.04
C SER A 48 -5.65 -3.69 -7.25
N ARG A 49 -5.71 -3.16 -8.47
CA ARG A 49 -5.69 -3.94 -9.72
C ARG A 49 -4.31 -4.49 -10.06
N LEU A 50 -3.26 -3.96 -9.45
CA LEU A 50 -1.88 -4.43 -9.62
C LEU A 50 -1.63 -5.63 -8.71
N THR A 51 -2.27 -6.75 -9.04
CA THR A 51 -2.24 -7.98 -8.22
C THR A 51 -0.86 -8.61 -8.10
N LYS A 52 0.12 -8.18 -8.92
CA LYS A 52 1.52 -8.63 -8.87
C LYS A 52 2.47 -7.62 -8.23
N LEU A 53 1.97 -6.47 -7.75
CA LEU A 53 2.81 -5.43 -7.18
C LEU A 53 3.41 -5.88 -5.85
N GLU A 54 4.73 -5.97 -5.79
CA GLU A 54 5.49 -6.42 -4.63
C GLU A 54 6.16 -5.25 -3.89
N SER A 55 6.53 -4.19 -4.61
CA SER A 55 7.21 -3.02 -4.05
C SER A 55 6.56 -1.72 -4.53
N LEU A 56 6.21 -0.85 -3.57
CA LEU A 56 5.70 0.49 -3.81
C LEU A 56 6.54 1.50 -3.03
N ASN A 57 7.21 2.40 -3.74
CA ASN A 57 7.88 3.55 -3.14
C ASN A 57 7.06 4.81 -3.42
N SER A 58 6.51 5.42 -2.37
CA SER A 58 5.79 6.70 -2.44
C SER A 58 6.40 7.74 -1.51
N ARG A 59 7.70 7.61 -1.21
CA ARG A 59 8.47 8.55 -0.38
C ARG A 59 8.37 9.99 -0.88
N GLY A 60 8.38 10.98 0.01
CA GLY A 60 8.51 12.39 -0.36
C GLY A 60 7.32 12.94 -1.14
N ASN A 61 6.12 12.46 -0.84
CA ASN A 61 4.85 12.99 -1.38
C ASN A 61 4.10 13.78 -0.30
N SER A 62 2.82 14.08 -0.53
CA SER A 62 1.97 14.77 0.45
C SER A 62 0.97 13.84 1.16
N LEU A 63 1.19 12.52 1.16
CA LEU A 63 0.25 11.51 1.65
C LEU A 63 -0.06 11.63 3.15
N LYS A 64 -1.31 11.38 3.53
CA LYS A 64 -1.85 11.33 4.91
C LYS A 64 -2.24 9.90 5.25
N ASN A 65 -2.69 9.70 6.49
CA ASN A 65 -3.08 8.40 7.04
C ASN A 65 -4.18 7.67 6.22
N SER A 66 -4.92 8.38 5.36
CA SER A 66 -5.91 7.78 4.45
C SER A 66 -5.31 6.70 3.54
N ILE A 67 -4.00 6.78 3.24
CA ILE A 67 -3.29 5.84 2.37
C ILE A 67 -3.38 4.39 2.86
N PHE A 68 -3.37 4.17 4.19
CA PHE A 68 -3.37 2.82 4.78
C PHE A 68 -4.65 2.04 4.47
N LEU A 69 -5.78 2.72 4.25
CA LEU A 69 -7.03 2.08 3.82
C LEU A 69 -6.89 1.43 2.44
N HIS A 70 -6.11 2.04 1.56
CA HIS A 70 -5.88 1.53 0.20
C HIS A 70 -4.85 0.40 0.17
N MET A 71 -3.84 0.45 1.04
CA MET A 71 -2.76 -0.55 1.08
C MET A 71 -3.25 -1.95 1.46
N ARG A 72 -4.38 -2.06 2.18
CA ARG A 72 -5.01 -3.35 2.50
C ARG A 72 -5.38 -4.17 1.25
N ASN A 73 -5.69 -3.50 0.15
CA ASN A 73 -6.12 -4.14 -1.10
C ASN A 73 -4.95 -4.57 -2.00
N LEU A 74 -3.70 -4.25 -1.64
CA LEU A 74 -2.52 -4.66 -2.38
C LEU A 74 -2.04 -6.02 -1.86
N SER A 75 -2.65 -7.10 -2.34
CA SER A 75 -2.48 -8.46 -1.81
C SER A 75 -1.05 -9.00 -1.86
N SER A 76 -0.28 -8.57 -2.86
CA SER A 76 1.08 -9.08 -3.12
C SER A 76 2.18 -8.15 -2.60
N LEU A 77 1.80 -7.02 -1.98
CA LEU A 77 2.75 -6.00 -1.55
C LEU A 77 3.59 -6.51 -0.39
N LYS A 78 4.91 -6.48 -0.56
CA LYS A 78 5.91 -6.91 0.42
C LYS A 78 6.63 -5.71 1.03
N THR A 79 6.90 -4.69 0.22
CA THR A 79 7.68 -3.52 0.63
C THR A 79 6.91 -2.24 0.33
N LEU A 80 6.84 -1.34 1.31
CA LEU A 80 6.18 -0.05 1.18
C LEU A 80 7.05 1.04 1.82
N SER A 81 7.44 2.05 1.03
CA SER A 81 8.11 3.25 1.55
C SER A 81 7.17 4.44 1.51
N LEU A 82 6.90 5.03 2.68
CA LEU A 82 6.08 6.24 2.84
C LEU A 82 6.83 7.36 3.57
N SER A 83 8.14 7.23 3.76
CA SER A 83 8.95 8.25 4.42
C SER A 83 8.79 9.64 3.79
N GLY A 84 8.89 10.71 4.59
CA GLY A 84 8.78 12.08 4.07
C GLY A 84 7.38 12.48 3.55
N ASN A 85 6.32 11.85 4.05
CA ASN A 85 4.92 12.23 3.80
C ASN A 85 4.29 12.92 5.03
N GLN A 86 3.03 13.36 4.93
CA GLN A 86 2.26 14.03 6.00
C GLN A 86 1.52 13.03 6.90
N LEU A 87 2.21 11.95 7.28
CA LEU A 87 1.66 10.91 8.14
C LEU A 87 1.76 11.35 9.62
N GLY A 88 0.85 12.21 10.06
CA GLY A 88 0.83 12.77 11.42
C GLY A 88 -0.06 12.01 12.42
N GLY A 89 0.41 11.91 13.68
CA GLY A 89 -0.36 11.82 14.93
C GLY A 89 -1.35 10.66 15.09
N LYS A 90 -0.96 9.63 15.86
CA LYS A 90 -1.73 8.40 16.17
C LYS A 90 -2.27 7.75 14.89
N LEU A 91 -1.48 6.82 14.34
CA LEU A 91 -2.03 5.75 13.50
C LEU A 91 -3.25 5.19 14.22
N LEU A 92 -4.44 5.51 13.70
CA LEU A 92 -5.66 4.86 14.15
C LEU A 92 -5.41 3.38 14.01
N HIS A 93 -5.44 2.70 15.16
CA HIS A 93 -5.29 1.29 15.35
C HIS A 93 -6.09 0.55 14.26
N ILE A 94 -5.41 0.23 13.15
CA ILE A 94 -5.95 -0.66 12.14
C ILE A 94 -5.78 -2.05 12.77
N GLN A 95 -6.79 -2.49 13.52
CA GLN A 95 -6.82 -3.68 14.39
C GLN A 95 -6.54 -5.03 13.68
N ASP A 96 -5.93 -5.06 12.50
CA ASP A 96 -5.60 -6.31 11.80
C ASP A 96 -4.39 -6.23 10.86
N CYS A 97 -3.55 -5.22 10.98
CA CYS A 97 -2.26 -5.22 10.29
C CYS A 97 -1.18 -4.84 11.29
N SER A 98 -0.46 -5.84 11.79
CA SER A 98 0.82 -5.64 12.50
C SER A 98 1.79 -4.99 11.50
N LEU A 99 1.72 -3.67 11.36
CA LEU A 99 2.65 -2.89 10.58
C LEU A 99 3.63 -2.28 11.58
N ASP A 100 4.76 -2.95 11.78
CA ASP A 100 5.89 -2.36 12.50
C ASP A 100 6.45 -1.22 11.65
N ILE A 101 5.88 -0.03 11.85
CA ILE A 101 6.38 1.20 11.25
C ILE A 101 7.63 1.58 12.03
N GLN A 102 8.79 1.37 11.42
CA GLN A 102 10.03 1.91 11.95
C GLN A 102 9.94 3.44 11.92
N SER A 103 10.67 4.12 12.81
CA SER A 103 10.69 5.59 12.98
C SER A 103 10.83 6.41 11.66
N SER A 104 11.17 5.78 10.53
CA SER A 104 11.28 6.39 9.19
C SER A 104 9.97 6.45 8.38
N GLY A 105 8.90 5.76 8.77
CA GLY A 105 7.66 5.68 7.96
C GLY A 105 7.71 4.61 6.85
N ASP A 106 8.72 3.75 6.86
CA ASP A 106 8.81 2.58 5.97
C ASP A 106 8.23 1.33 6.64
N VAL A 107 7.61 0.47 5.84
CA VAL A 107 6.90 -0.72 6.32
C VAL A 107 7.33 -1.95 5.52
N ASN A 108 7.80 -2.98 6.23
CA ASN A 108 8.01 -4.30 5.69
C ASN A 108 6.80 -5.19 6.01
N LEU A 109 6.15 -5.74 4.98
CA LEU A 109 4.88 -6.49 5.07
C LEU A 109 5.07 -8.02 5.07
N THR A 110 6.32 -8.50 5.09
CA THR A 110 6.64 -9.93 4.89
C THR A 110 6.19 -10.87 6.01
N SER A 111 5.63 -10.37 7.11
CA SER A 111 5.19 -11.17 8.26
C SER A 111 3.66 -11.28 8.41
N ARG A 112 2.87 -11.18 7.31
CA ARG A 112 1.47 -11.63 7.35
C ARG A 112 1.44 -13.15 7.55
N THR A 113 1.61 -13.58 8.80
CA THR A 113 1.42 -14.95 9.22
C THR A 113 0.01 -15.36 8.84
N GLU A 114 -0.09 -16.43 8.08
CA GLU A 114 -1.31 -17.19 7.85
C GLU A 114 -2.05 -17.35 9.18
N THR A 115 -3.17 -16.65 9.35
CA THR A 115 -4.12 -16.99 10.38
C THR A 115 -4.66 -18.36 10.00
N GLU A 116 -4.22 -19.40 10.72
CA GLU A 116 -4.77 -20.76 10.65
C GLU A 116 -6.31 -20.69 10.57
N PRO A 117 -6.95 -21.43 9.65
CA PRO A 117 -8.40 -21.49 9.62
C PRO A 117 -8.91 -22.06 10.95
N PRO A 118 -10.05 -21.57 11.48
CA PRO A 118 -10.58 -22.07 12.74
C PRO A 118 -10.83 -23.56 12.63
N LYS A 119 -10.09 -24.36 13.42
CA LYS A 119 -10.32 -25.80 13.57
C LYS A 119 -11.79 -26.01 13.94
N SER A 120 -12.56 -26.60 13.03
CA SER A 120 -13.93 -26.98 13.30
C SER A 120 -13.93 -28.01 14.44
N ARG A 121 -14.53 -27.62 15.57
CA ARG A 121 -14.73 -28.52 16.69
C ARG A 121 -15.89 -29.46 16.30
N ALA A 122 -15.55 -30.61 15.70
CA ALA A 122 -16.48 -31.71 15.56
C ALA A 122 -16.93 -32.15 16.97
N LYS A 123 -18.17 -31.83 17.35
CA LYS A 123 -18.83 -32.47 18.47
C LYS A 123 -19.25 -33.86 17.99
N SER A 124 -18.51 -34.88 18.38
CA SER A 124 -19.06 -36.24 18.49
C SER A 124 -20.03 -36.23 19.66
N LEU A 125 -21.31 -36.51 19.39
CA LEU A 125 -22.29 -36.87 20.40
C LEU A 125 -22.51 -38.38 20.26
N THR A 126 -21.92 -39.11 21.21
CA THR A 126 -22.50 -40.35 21.74
C THR A 126 -23.35 -39.96 22.94
#